data_AF-A0A1I7IP51-F1
#
_entry.id   AF-A0A1I7IP51-F1
#
_cell.length_a   1.000
_cell.length_b   1.000
_cell.length_c   1.000
_cell.angle_alpha   90.00
_cell.angle_beta   90.00
_cell.angle_gamma   90.00
#
_symmetry.space_group_name_H-M   'P 1'
#
loop_
_entity.id
_entity.type
_entity.pdbx_description
1 polymer ?
#
loop_
_entity_poly.entity_id
_entity_poly.type
_entity_poly.pdbx_seq_one_letter_code
_entity_poly.pdbx_strand_id
1 'polypeptide(L)'
;MQRLRRNVSVLLYVAWAVFVNLCNVWLIRPLALDGSVYGVLAVMAIALVWWTSIPPAARRRWVTFTLFALLAGQGLSRLAAKPLITAAAIGLVMVLGLFVLAWWFGRVRPWPLALSAVVLALANAWLPLDQWTFLTHFRVTYHTRVGFDPADLPALPLEVVDTGQGQSLITLANVPETQQEIQREALQATDSPGALGEMLRDFGHRYQFVELAPAAHGFHLVPASPEDLARLDITPFIAPFFPFVRADWILDGDRVLQYMAPAAEVHDLTRMSLTPADLGAAVTGLGNAVQTEETHNWGQVLARLGVTPDAGFTIEDGFLRGTWQGKAVRVPVAGSVIAGQGSFTAPGAHELLVQGVNLLQVVSLDSGRVVSTYHGDPQHPLPNDVVVGPIDNSGRDVVFVNGQPASILGLVDGAWKTLYTAPNDALRFEGAVRCPGDSVPEILTDDPSWLRNSPVRYFSSYTYRNGALVRNWRVFQTNVVNVRTIQFTPQEAPQLVLTLYGSGHIFVLSRHHLPVVPVTSAVLAVVMAAGWVVRIRRKGETIREPETQA
;
A
#
# COMPACT_ATOMS: atom_id res chain seq x y z
N MET A 1 45.97 -19.51 -9.72
CA MET A 1 44.78 -20.38 -9.53
C MET A 1 44.15 -20.32 -8.13
N GLN A 2 44.90 -20.34 -7.03
CA GLN A 2 44.32 -20.32 -5.66
C GLN A 2 43.51 -19.05 -5.32
N ARG A 3 43.98 -17.86 -5.72
CA ARG A 3 43.24 -16.59 -5.53
C ARG A 3 41.89 -16.59 -6.26
N LEU A 4 41.84 -17.12 -7.49
CA LEU A 4 40.61 -17.24 -8.27
C LEU A 4 39.59 -18.16 -7.57
N ARG A 5 40.02 -19.35 -7.12
CA ARG A 5 39.15 -20.27 -6.35
C ARG A 5 38.62 -19.63 -5.06
N ARG A 6 39.45 -18.84 -4.37
CA ARG A 6 39.03 -18.09 -3.17
C ARG A 6 37.95 -17.06 -3.50
N ASN A 7 38.15 -16.25 -4.53
CA ASN A 7 37.19 -15.20 -4.92
C ASN A 7 35.86 -15.80 -5.39
N VAL A 8 35.90 -16.84 -6.21
CA VAL A 8 34.68 -17.57 -6.64
C VAL A 8 33.92 -18.14 -5.45
N SER A 9 34.63 -18.72 -4.47
CA SER A 9 33.96 -19.25 -3.28
C SER A 9 33.23 -18.16 -2.48
N VAL A 10 33.83 -16.99 -2.32
CA VAL A 10 33.22 -15.85 -1.60
C VAL A 10 31.98 -15.35 -2.34
N LEU A 11 32.05 -15.20 -3.66
CA LEU A 11 30.92 -14.79 -4.48
C LEU A 11 29.75 -15.75 -4.36
N LEU A 12 30.00 -17.06 -4.30
CA LEU A 12 28.95 -18.07 -4.10
C LEU A 12 28.27 -17.94 -2.73
N TYR A 13 29.01 -17.63 -1.67
CA TYR A 13 28.42 -17.39 -0.35
C TYR A 13 27.53 -16.13 -0.36
N VAL A 14 28.01 -15.04 -0.97
CA VAL A 14 27.24 -13.79 -1.10
C VAL A 14 25.97 -14.03 -1.92
N ALA A 15 26.08 -14.68 -3.07
CA ALA A 15 24.94 -15.03 -3.91
C ALA A 15 23.94 -15.92 -3.16
N TRP A 16 24.42 -16.92 -2.41
CA TRP A 16 23.57 -17.77 -1.57
C TRP A 16 22.87 -16.98 -0.46
N ALA A 17 23.55 -16.02 0.18
CA ALA A 17 22.96 -15.20 1.24
C ALA A 17 21.78 -14.36 0.72
N VAL A 18 21.90 -13.77 -0.46
CA VAL A 18 20.78 -13.06 -1.12
C VAL A 18 19.71 -14.07 -1.53
N PHE A 19 20.09 -15.15 -2.22
CA PHE A 19 19.17 -16.15 -2.74
C PHE A 19 18.32 -16.84 -1.67
N VAL A 20 18.89 -17.18 -0.51
CA VAL A 20 18.11 -17.81 0.57
C VAL A 20 17.10 -16.83 1.17
N ASN A 21 17.44 -15.54 1.24
CA ASN A 21 16.49 -14.51 1.67
C ASN A 21 15.37 -14.32 0.64
N LEU A 22 15.68 -14.37 -0.66
CA LEU A 22 14.66 -14.40 -1.73
C LEU A 22 13.77 -15.64 -1.60
N CYS A 23 14.32 -16.84 -1.41
CA CYS A 23 13.54 -18.06 -1.18
C CYS A 23 12.65 -17.94 0.06
N ASN A 24 13.15 -17.32 1.13
CA ASN A 24 12.40 -17.12 2.36
C ASN A 24 11.15 -16.25 2.10
N VAL A 25 11.32 -15.14 1.40
CA VAL A 25 10.25 -14.17 1.14
C VAL A 25 9.30 -14.62 0.04
N TRP A 26 9.80 -15.25 -1.03
CA TRP A 26 9.01 -15.59 -2.22
C TRP A 26 8.42 -17.00 -2.20
N LEU A 27 9.00 -17.93 -1.43
CA LEU A 27 8.57 -19.33 -1.39
C LEU A 27 8.13 -19.74 0.01
N ILE A 28 9.03 -19.66 1.00
CA ILE A 28 8.82 -20.26 2.33
C ILE A 28 7.71 -19.56 3.11
N ARG A 29 7.75 -18.22 3.20
CA ARG A 29 6.70 -17.44 3.88
C ARG A 29 5.35 -17.59 3.19
N PRO A 30 5.21 -17.35 1.87
CA PRO A 30 3.97 -17.61 1.14
C PRO A 30 3.39 -18.99 1.40
N LEU A 31 4.23 -20.03 1.35
CA LEU A 31 3.78 -21.41 1.57
C LEU A 31 3.23 -21.60 2.98
N ALA A 32 3.89 -21.07 4.01
CA ALA A 32 3.42 -21.14 5.39
C ALA A 32 2.18 -20.27 5.65
N LEU A 33 2.11 -19.08 5.04
CA LEU A 33 1.03 -18.12 5.23
C LEU A 33 -0.26 -18.57 4.55
N ASP A 34 -0.17 -19.09 3.32
CA ASP A 34 -1.34 -19.54 2.57
C ASP A 34 -1.75 -20.98 2.90
N GLY A 35 -0.77 -21.86 3.15
CA GLY A 35 -0.99 -23.28 3.39
C GLY A 35 -1.35 -23.65 4.83
N SER A 36 -1.31 -22.69 5.77
CA SER A 36 -1.51 -22.94 7.20
C SER A 36 -0.63 -24.12 7.68
N VAL A 37 -1.20 -25.12 8.36
CA VAL A 37 -0.49 -26.32 8.83
C VAL A 37 0.16 -27.11 7.68
N TYR A 38 -0.53 -27.27 6.55
CA TYR A 38 0.01 -27.98 5.38
C TYR A 38 1.21 -27.23 4.77
N GLY A 39 1.13 -25.90 4.77
CA GLY A 39 2.23 -25.02 4.38
C GLY A 39 3.47 -25.24 5.23
N VAL A 40 3.31 -25.27 6.56
CA VAL A 40 4.41 -25.54 7.50
C VAL A 40 5.01 -26.94 7.29
N LEU A 41 4.18 -27.96 7.08
CA LEU A 41 4.65 -29.32 6.78
C LEU A 41 5.47 -29.36 5.49
N ALA A 42 5.02 -28.65 4.44
CA ALA A 42 5.75 -28.55 3.19
C ALA A 42 7.10 -27.80 3.35
N VAL A 43 7.14 -26.73 4.16
CA VAL A 43 8.39 -26.05 4.51
C VAL A 43 9.36 -26.99 5.23
N MET A 44 8.87 -27.80 6.18
CA MET A 44 9.71 -28.80 6.87
C MET A 44 10.25 -29.86 5.90
N ALA A 45 9.42 -30.32 4.96
CA ALA A 45 9.86 -31.26 3.92
C ALA A 45 10.94 -30.64 3.02
N ILE A 46 10.77 -29.39 2.57
CA ILE A 46 11.77 -28.66 1.78
C ILE A 46 13.07 -28.50 2.58
N ALA A 47 12.99 -28.14 3.86
CA ALA A 47 14.16 -28.01 4.73
C ALA A 47 14.89 -29.34 4.92
N LEU A 48 14.16 -30.46 5.05
CA LEU A 48 14.73 -31.81 5.15
C LEU A 48 15.42 -32.22 3.84
N VAL A 49 14.76 -32.01 2.70
CA VAL A 49 15.34 -32.27 1.37
C VAL A 49 16.63 -31.46 1.18
N TRP A 50 16.60 -30.17 1.51
CA TRP A 50 17.79 -29.32 1.47
C TRP A 50 18.89 -29.79 2.42
N TRP A 51 18.58 -30.13 3.66
CA TRP A 51 19.56 -30.65 4.63
C TRP A 51 20.23 -31.93 4.13
N THR A 52 19.46 -32.84 3.53
CA THR A 52 20.00 -34.10 3.00
C THR A 52 20.80 -33.92 1.71
N SER A 53 20.59 -32.84 0.96
CA SER A 53 21.38 -32.52 -0.24
C SER A 53 22.81 -32.09 0.09
N ILE A 54 23.03 -31.55 1.29
CA ILE A 54 24.36 -31.11 1.70
C ILE A 54 25.22 -32.31 2.18
N PRO A 55 26.46 -32.48 1.67
CA PRO A 55 27.38 -33.51 2.13
C PRO A 55 27.64 -33.42 3.64
N PRO A 56 27.66 -34.56 4.39
CA PRO A 56 27.79 -34.56 5.85
C PRO A 56 28.94 -33.71 6.40
N ALA A 57 30.11 -33.75 5.76
CA ALA A 57 31.29 -32.98 6.16
C ALA A 57 31.12 -31.45 6.05
N ALA A 58 30.14 -30.98 5.27
CA ALA A 58 29.90 -29.56 5.01
C ALA A 58 28.61 -29.02 5.66
N ARG A 59 27.74 -29.89 6.20
CA ARG A 59 26.41 -29.53 6.75
C ARG A 59 26.49 -28.42 7.80
N ARG A 60 27.35 -28.61 8.80
CA ARG A 60 27.52 -27.65 9.90
C ARG A 60 27.82 -26.23 9.38
N ARG A 61 28.75 -26.11 8.43
CA ARG A 61 29.13 -24.81 7.84
C ARG A 61 27.99 -24.18 7.05
N TRP A 62 27.39 -24.92 6.13
CA TRP A 62 26.34 -24.40 5.24
C TRP A 62 25.07 -24.05 5.99
N VAL A 63 24.67 -24.86 6.98
CA VAL A 63 23.47 -24.60 7.77
C VAL A 63 23.66 -23.40 8.67
N THR A 64 24.80 -23.32 9.35
CA THR A 64 25.10 -22.14 10.18
C THR A 64 25.18 -20.87 9.34
N PHE A 65 25.79 -20.92 8.15
CA PHE A 65 25.82 -19.78 7.23
C PHE A 65 24.43 -19.37 6.72
N THR A 66 23.57 -20.35 6.41
CA THR A 66 22.20 -20.09 5.94
C THR A 66 21.36 -19.45 7.03
N LEU A 67 21.45 -19.97 8.27
CA LEU A 67 20.80 -19.36 9.43
C LEU A 67 21.33 -17.94 9.69
N PHE A 68 22.65 -17.74 9.60
CA PHE A 68 23.25 -16.41 9.67
C PHE A 68 22.63 -15.45 8.65
N ALA A 69 22.56 -15.85 7.37
CA ALA A 69 22.03 -15.00 6.31
C ALA A 69 20.54 -14.67 6.50
N LEU A 70 19.72 -15.64 6.91
CA LEU A 70 18.29 -15.45 7.17
C LEU A 70 18.05 -14.54 8.38
N LEU A 71 18.77 -14.75 9.49
CA LEU A 71 18.64 -13.95 10.70
C LEU A 71 19.17 -12.53 10.49
N ALA A 72 20.29 -12.38 9.78
CA ALA A 72 20.83 -11.06 9.44
C ALA A 72 19.85 -10.28 8.54
N GLY A 73 19.32 -10.90 7.49
CA GLY A 73 18.33 -10.28 6.61
C GLY A 73 17.07 -9.84 7.38
N GLN A 74 16.51 -10.74 8.19
CA GLN A 74 15.32 -10.47 9.00
C GLN A 74 15.55 -9.37 10.04
N GLY A 75 16.70 -9.41 10.72
CA GLY A 75 17.06 -8.44 11.73
C GLY A 75 17.27 -7.05 11.14
N LEU A 76 17.96 -6.94 10.00
CA LEU A 76 18.22 -5.67 9.31
C LEU A 76 16.92 -5.02 8.81
N SER A 77 15.99 -5.79 8.24
CA SER A 77 14.68 -5.28 7.81
C SER A 77 13.88 -4.68 8.97
N ARG A 78 13.85 -5.34 10.14
CA ARG A 78 13.19 -4.80 11.33
C ARG A 78 13.81 -3.51 11.86
N LEU A 79 15.10 -3.31 11.62
CA LEU A 79 15.81 -2.10 12.03
C LEU A 79 15.65 -0.94 11.04
N ALA A 80 15.26 -1.22 9.79
CA ALA A 80 15.03 -0.19 8.77
C ALA A 80 13.96 0.83 9.19
N ALA A 81 13.05 0.46 10.11
CA ALA A 81 12.03 1.36 10.63
C ALA A 81 12.53 2.34 11.71
N LYS A 82 13.76 2.18 12.22
CA LYS A 82 14.33 3.00 13.30
C LYS A 82 15.19 4.15 12.74
N PRO A 83 15.45 5.21 13.55
CA PRO A 83 16.41 6.25 13.18
C PRO A 83 17.76 5.64 12.79
N LEU A 84 18.42 6.22 11.77
CA LEU A 84 19.62 5.65 11.13
C LEU A 84 20.71 5.28 12.15
N ILE A 85 20.98 6.16 13.11
CA ILE A 85 22.02 5.95 14.15
C ILE A 85 21.66 4.75 15.03
N THR A 86 20.42 4.69 15.51
CA THR A 86 19.92 3.58 16.34
C THR A 86 19.91 2.27 15.56
N ALA A 87 19.46 2.31 14.30
CA ALA A 87 19.46 1.16 13.40
C ALA A 87 20.87 0.64 13.15
N ALA A 88 21.84 1.53 12.90
CA ALA A 88 23.24 1.20 12.68
C ALA A 88 23.88 0.59 13.94
N ALA A 89 23.67 1.18 15.12
CA ALA A 89 24.24 0.69 16.37
C ALA A 89 23.71 -0.71 16.75
N ILE A 90 22.38 -0.90 16.75
CA ILE A 90 21.76 -2.20 17.06
C ILE A 90 22.10 -3.22 15.98
N GLY A 91 22.08 -2.80 14.71
CA GLY A 91 22.42 -3.64 13.57
C GLY A 91 23.84 -4.16 13.65
N LEU A 92 24.81 -3.31 14.01
CA LEU A 92 26.21 -3.70 14.20
C LEU A 92 26.35 -4.74 15.32
N VAL A 93 25.75 -4.50 16.48
CA VAL A 93 25.79 -5.45 17.62
C VAL A 93 25.20 -6.81 17.24
N MET A 94 24.03 -6.79 16.58
CA MET A 94 23.36 -8.00 16.13
C MET A 94 24.20 -8.77 15.09
N VAL A 95 24.72 -8.09 14.07
CA VAL A 95 25.55 -8.70 13.01
C VAL A 95 26.83 -9.27 13.61
N LEU A 96 27.49 -8.56 14.54
CA LEU A 96 28.68 -9.07 15.24
C LEU A 96 28.36 -10.31 16.08
N GLY A 97 27.25 -10.32 16.81
CA GLY A 97 26.81 -11.49 17.57
C GLY A 97 26.58 -12.72 16.68
N LEU A 98 25.83 -12.54 15.58
CA LEU A 98 25.59 -13.59 14.58
C LEU A 98 26.89 -14.04 13.89
N PHE A 99 27.80 -13.10 13.63
CA PHE A 99 29.11 -13.37 13.04
C PHE A 99 29.97 -14.26 13.95
N VAL A 100 30.06 -13.94 15.24
CA VAL A 100 30.81 -14.75 16.22
C VAL A 100 30.22 -16.15 16.31
N LEU A 101 28.89 -16.29 16.36
CA LEU A 101 28.23 -17.60 16.35
C LEU A 101 28.55 -18.39 15.07
N ALA A 102 28.47 -17.76 13.90
CA ALA A 102 28.75 -18.43 12.64
C ALA A 102 30.22 -18.82 12.46
N TRP A 103 31.14 -17.99 12.97
CA TRP A 103 32.57 -18.25 12.94
C TRP A 103 32.97 -19.36 13.93
N TRP A 104 32.52 -19.26 15.19
CA TRP A 104 32.89 -20.20 16.24
C TRP A 104 32.17 -21.54 16.11
N PHE A 105 30.84 -21.52 16.05
CA PHE A 105 30.04 -22.72 15.91
C PHE A 105 30.08 -23.24 14.48
N GLY A 106 29.89 -22.40 13.47
CA GLY A 106 29.84 -22.87 12.08
C GLY A 106 31.20 -23.24 11.49
N ARG A 107 32.31 -22.73 12.06
CA ARG A 107 33.66 -22.77 11.44
C ARG A 107 33.66 -22.17 10.03
N VAL A 108 32.78 -21.19 9.78
CA VAL A 108 32.72 -20.46 8.51
C VAL A 108 33.84 -19.43 8.47
N ARG A 109 34.44 -19.19 7.31
CA ARG A 109 35.51 -18.19 7.18
C ARG A 109 34.92 -16.78 7.40
N PRO A 110 35.69 -15.85 8.00
CA PRO A 110 35.20 -14.51 8.32
C PRO A 110 34.85 -13.68 7.09
N TRP A 111 35.64 -13.78 6.01
CA TRP A 111 35.43 -12.97 4.80
C TRP A 111 34.06 -13.16 4.13
N PRO A 112 33.58 -14.39 3.86
CA PRO A 112 32.22 -14.62 3.39
C PRO A 112 31.12 -14.04 4.30
N LEU A 113 31.28 -14.14 5.62
CA LEU A 113 30.31 -13.61 6.58
C LEU A 113 30.24 -12.08 6.51
N ALA A 114 31.39 -11.41 6.54
CA ALA A 114 31.49 -9.95 6.48
C ALA A 114 30.90 -9.41 5.16
N LEU A 115 31.31 -9.97 4.01
CA LEU A 115 30.81 -9.51 2.72
C LEU A 115 29.32 -9.79 2.54
N SER A 116 28.82 -10.93 3.02
CA SER A 116 27.37 -11.22 2.97
C SER A 116 26.58 -10.27 3.87
N ALA A 117 27.09 -9.94 5.06
CA ALA A 117 26.45 -8.96 5.94
C ALA A 117 26.37 -7.57 5.28
N VAL A 118 27.47 -7.12 4.66
CA VAL A 118 27.50 -5.84 3.93
C VAL A 118 26.50 -5.85 2.77
N VAL A 119 26.48 -6.91 1.96
CA VAL A 119 25.55 -7.02 0.83
C VAL A 119 24.09 -7.06 1.30
N LEU A 120 23.79 -7.79 2.37
CA LEU A 120 22.44 -7.82 2.95
C LEU A 120 22.04 -6.48 3.55
N ALA A 121 22.98 -5.74 4.16
CA ALA A 121 22.74 -4.39 4.68
C ALA A 121 22.45 -3.40 3.54
N LEU A 122 23.25 -3.42 2.47
CA LEU A 122 23.01 -2.61 1.28
C LEU A 122 21.67 -2.95 0.62
N ALA A 123 21.33 -4.24 0.53
CA ALA A 123 20.07 -4.67 -0.06
C ALA A 123 18.87 -4.23 0.79
N ASN A 124 18.95 -4.30 2.12
CA ASN A 124 17.90 -3.79 3.03
C ASN A 124 17.82 -2.26 3.05
N ALA A 125 18.93 -1.56 2.83
CA ALA A 125 18.94 -0.11 2.70
C ALA A 125 18.28 0.37 1.41
N TRP A 126 18.38 -0.41 0.32
CA TRP A 126 17.66 -0.15 -0.93
C TRP A 126 16.17 -0.46 -0.82
N LEU A 127 15.83 -1.67 -0.36
CA LEU A 127 14.45 -2.11 -0.16
C LEU A 127 14.43 -3.08 1.03
N PRO A 128 13.68 -2.78 2.11
CA PRO A 128 13.60 -3.68 3.26
C PRO A 128 13.11 -5.08 2.87
N LEU A 129 13.66 -6.12 3.50
CA LEU A 129 13.38 -7.53 3.14
C LEU A 129 11.88 -7.90 3.14
N ASP A 130 11.10 -7.30 4.03
CA ASP A 130 9.65 -7.45 4.10
C ASP A 130 8.95 -6.96 2.83
N GLN A 131 9.51 -5.95 2.16
CA GLN A 131 8.99 -5.36 0.93
C GLN A 131 9.43 -6.10 -0.33
N TRP A 132 10.34 -7.08 -0.22
CA TRP A 132 10.79 -7.88 -1.38
C TRP A 132 9.67 -8.74 -1.97
N THR A 133 8.55 -8.91 -1.26
CA THR A 133 7.34 -9.56 -1.76
C THR A 133 6.84 -8.91 -3.05
N PHE A 134 6.91 -7.58 -3.16
CA PHE A 134 6.52 -6.84 -4.37
C PHE A 134 7.33 -7.24 -5.61
N LEU A 135 8.61 -7.60 -5.43
CA LEU A 135 9.53 -7.98 -6.52
C LEU A 135 9.11 -9.26 -7.27
N THR A 136 8.09 -9.97 -6.78
CA THR A 136 7.53 -11.14 -7.49
C THR A 136 6.76 -10.75 -8.74
N HIS A 137 6.17 -9.55 -8.75
CA HIS A 137 5.23 -9.08 -9.77
C HIS A 137 5.53 -7.64 -10.23
N PHE A 138 6.30 -6.89 -9.45
CA PHE A 138 6.54 -5.47 -9.67
C PHE A 138 8.01 -5.13 -9.59
N ARG A 139 8.44 -4.21 -10.44
CA ARG A 139 9.64 -3.42 -10.23
C ARG A 139 9.26 -2.26 -9.32
N VAL A 140 9.93 -2.13 -8.18
CA VAL A 140 9.80 -0.95 -7.32
C VAL A 140 10.59 0.18 -7.98
N THR A 141 9.88 1.14 -8.58
CA THR A 141 10.48 2.29 -9.24
C THR A 141 10.86 3.36 -8.22
N TYR A 142 10.01 3.53 -7.19
CA TYR A 142 10.26 4.43 -6.09
C TYR A 142 9.73 3.85 -4.78
N HIS A 143 10.46 4.12 -3.70
CA HIS A 143 10.09 3.78 -2.35
C HIS A 143 10.56 4.93 -1.46
N THR A 144 9.65 5.43 -0.63
CA THR A 144 9.98 6.37 0.43
C THR A 144 9.19 6.05 1.68
N ARG A 145 9.60 6.64 2.79
CA ARG A 145 8.84 6.64 4.03
C ARG A 145 8.66 8.06 4.48
N VAL A 146 7.40 8.47 4.59
CA VAL A 146 7.04 9.78 5.09
C VAL A 146 6.79 9.67 6.60
N GLY A 147 7.27 10.66 7.35
CA GLY A 147 6.97 10.76 8.77
C GLY A 147 5.50 11.14 8.96
N PHE A 148 4.80 10.42 9.84
CA PHE A 148 3.46 10.74 10.32
C PHE A 148 3.22 9.96 11.62
N ASP A 149 2.24 10.39 12.40
CA ASP A 149 1.75 9.62 13.54
C ASP A 149 0.58 8.72 13.10
N PRO A 150 0.69 7.38 13.22
CA PRO A 150 -0.43 6.47 12.98
C PRO A 150 -1.65 6.69 13.86
N ALA A 151 -1.51 7.41 14.98
CA ALA A 151 -2.64 7.83 15.81
C ALA A 151 -3.48 8.92 15.12
N ASP A 152 -2.84 9.79 14.34
CA ASP A 152 -3.52 10.84 13.58
C ASP A 152 -4.09 10.25 12.29
N LEU A 153 -3.21 9.66 11.48
CA LEU A 153 -3.50 9.18 10.13
C LEU A 153 -3.30 7.67 10.12
N PRO A 154 -4.34 6.82 10.15
CA PRO A 154 -4.15 5.37 10.15
C PRO A 154 -3.43 4.86 8.88
N ALA A 155 -3.63 5.56 7.76
CA ALA A 155 -2.89 5.39 6.51
C ALA A 155 -2.62 6.76 5.90
N LEU A 156 -1.53 6.87 5.11
CA LEU A 156 -1.23 8.11 4.38
C LEU A 156 -2.29 8.31 3.28
N PRO A 157 -3.09 9.39 3.34
CA PRO A 157 -3.99 9.75 2.26
C PRO A 157 -3.16 10.16 1.06
N LEU A 158 -3.69 9.85 -0.12
CA LEU A 158 -3.06 10.22 -1.36
C LEU A 158 -4.13 10.44 -2.41
N GLU A 159 -3.81 11.33 -3.34
CA GLU A 159 -4.64 11.61 -4.50
C GLU A 159 -3.76 11.86 -5.72
N VAL A 160 -4.26 11.46 -6.88
CA VAL A 160 -3.56 11.66 -8.16
C VAL A 160 -4.22 12.83 -8.87
N VAL A 161 -3.45 13.86 -9.19
CA VAL A 161 -3.91 15.03 -9.91
C VAL A 161 -3.31 15.08 -11.30
N ASP A 162 -4.11 15.46 -12.29
CA ASP A 162 -3.62 15.69 -13.65
C ASP A 162 -2.86 17.02 -13.71
N THR A 163 -1.65 16.97 -14.24
CA THR A 163 -0.80 18.15 -14.49
C THR A 163 -0.63 18.37 -15.99
N GLY A 164 -0.16 19.55 -16.40
CA GLY A 164 0.11 19.82 -17.82
C GLY A 164 1.16 18.89 -18.46
N GLN A 165 1.91 18.12 -17.66
CA GLN A 165 3.00 17.24 -18.10
C GLN A 165 2.72 15.75 -17.87
N GLY A 166 1.58 15.39 -17.30
CA GLY A 166 1.23 14.01 -16.93
C GLY A 166 0.36 14.01 -15.68
N GLN A 167 0.69 13.15 -14.72
CA GLN A 167 0.00 13.08 -13.44
C GLN A 167 0.99 13.22 -12.29
N SER A 168 0.51 13.74 -11.17
CA SER A 168 1.28 13.85 -9.95
C SER A 168 0.55 13.27 -8.77
N LEU A 169 1.31 12.81 -7.78
CA LEU A 169 0.77 12.24 -6.54
C LEU A 169 0.91 13.27 -5.44
N ILE A 170 -0.21 13.68 -4.84
CA ILE A 170 -0.23 14.53 -3.65
C ILE A 170 -0.50 13.67 -2.42
N THR A 171 0.23 13.93 -1.35
CA THR A 171 0.08 13.27 -0.04
C THR A 171 0.48 14.23 1.09
N LEU A 172 0.49 13.75 2.33
CA LEU A 172 0.86 14.50 3.51
C LEU A 172 2.23 14.07 4.05
N ALA A 173 3.02 15.03 4.51
CA ALA A 173 4.25 14.80 5.25
C ALA A 173 4.27 15.58 6.56
N ASN A 174 4.59 14.91 7.66
CA ASN A 174 4.77 15.59 8.95
C ASN A 174 5.87 16.65 8.84
N VAL A 175 5.58 17.84 9.36
CA VAL A 175 6.56 18.92 9.44
C VAL A 175 7.29 18.78 10.78
N PRO A 176 8.58 18.40 10.78
CA PRO A 176 9.33 18.29 12.02
C PRO A 176 9.61 19.70 12.56
N GLU A 177 9.01 20.03 13.70
CA GLU A 177 9.22 21.30 14.39
C GLU A 177 10.53 21.26 15.19
N THR A 178 11.34 22.32 15.06
CA THR A 178 12.58 22.44 15.82
C THR A 178 12.31 22.94 17.23
N GLN A 179 13.18 22.61 18.19
CA GLN A 179 13.07 23.12 19.58
C GLN A 179 13.02 24.65 19.67
N GLN A 180 13.65 25.36 18.74
CA GLN A 180 13.62 26.82 18.69
C GLN A 180 12.27 27.35 18.20
N GLU A 181 11.66 26.70 17.21
CA GLU A 181 10.31 27.04 16.73
C GLU A 181 9.28 26.82 17.85
N ILE A 182 9.35 25.67 18.52
CA ILE A 182 8.50 25.34 19.68
C ILE A 182 8.63 26.41 20.77
N GLN A 183 9.84 26.78 21.15
CA GLN A 183 10.07 27.78 22.19
C GLN A 183 9.52 29.15 21.79
N ARG A 184 9.72 29.54 20.53
CA ARG A 184 9.22 30.81 20.01
C ARG A 184 7.69 30.83 19.97
N GLU A 185 7.05 29.77 19.48
CA GLU A 185 5.59 29.66 19.43
C GLU A 185 4.99 29.59 20.84
N ALA A 186 5.59 28.84 21.77
CA ALA A 186 5.16 28.78 23.15
C ALA A 186 5.23 30.15 23.86
N LEU A 187 6.27 30.95 23.57
CA LEU A 187 6.41 32.32 24.08
C LEU A 187 5.40 33.30 23.48
N GLN A 188 4.91 33.04 22.26
CA GLN A 188 3.86 33.84 21.63
C GLN A 188 2.46 33.39 22.08
N ALA A 189 2.29 32.10 22.35
CA ALA A 189 1.02 31.51 22.80
C ALA A 189 0.69 31.84 24.26
N THR A 190 1.64 32.33 25.06
CA THR A 190 1.37 32.79 26.44
C THR A 190 0.51 34.07 26.51
N ASP A 191 0.30 34.76 25.39
CA ASP A 191 -0.41 36.04 25.35
C ASP A 191 -1.94 35.91 25.31
N SER A 192 -2.50 34.70 25.16
CA SER A 192 -3.95 34.47 25.20
C SER A 192 -4.36 33.22 26.01
N PRO A 193 -5.52 33.24 26.69
CA PRO A 193 -6.02 32.08 27.42
C PRO A 193 -6.31 30.92 26.46
N GLY A 194 -5.64 29.79 26.63
CA GLY A 194 -5.88 28.57 25.85
C GLY A 194 -4.92 28.33 24.68
N ALA A 195 -4.24 29.36 24.15
CA ALA A 195 -3.36 29.22 22.99
C ALA A 195 -2.17 28.30 23.23
N LEU A 196 -1.62 28.25 24.46
CA LEU A 196 -0.58 27.27 24.79
C LEU A 196 -1.11 25.83 24.73
N GLY A 197 -2.37 25.61 25.14
CA GLY A 197 -3.00 24.29 25.08
C GLY A 197 -3.29 23.84 23.65
N GLU A 198 -3.71 24.78 22.79
CA GLU A 198 -3.89 24.56 21.34
C GLU A 198 -2.54 24.27 20.67
N MET A 199 -1.52 25.10 20.91
CA MET A 199 -0.17 24.91 20.41
C MET A 199 0.42 23.55 20.82
N LEU A 200 0.23 23.12 22.06
CA LEU A 200 0.68 21.81 22.54
C LEU A 200 -0.11 20.63 21.93
N ARG A 201 -1.36 20.85 21.51
CA ARG A 201 -2.18 19.84 20.83
C ARG A 201 -1.76 19.67 19.38
N ASP A 202 -1.36 20.75 18.72
CA ASP A 202 -0.94 20.75 17.32
C ASP A 202 0.53 20.32 17.16
N PHE A 203 1.30 20.37 18.25
CA PHE A 203 2.72 20.02 18.28
C PHE A 203 2.99 18.59 17.78
N GLY A 204 3.79 18.45 16.72
CA GLY A 204 4.07 17.16 16.10
C GLY A 204 2.91 16.56 15.28
N HIS A 205 1.78 17.27 15.18
CA HIS A 205 0.55 16.86 14.51
C HIS A 205 0.22 17.75 13.29
N ARG A 206 1.22 18.48 12.78
CA ARG A 206 1.11 19.31 11.56
C ARG A 206 1.69 18.61 10.34
N TYR A 207 0.93 18.65 9.26
CA TYR A 207 1.20 17.90 8.03
C TYR A 207 1.20 18.82 6.81
N GLN A 208 2.29 18.86 6.07
CA GLN A 208 2.38 19.61 4.83
C GLN A 208 1.91 18.78 3.64
N PHE A 209 1.20 19.40 2.70
CA PHE A 209 0.96 18.80 1.38
C PHE A 209 2.26 18.73 0.58
N VAL A 210 2.62 17.50 0.19
CA VAL A 210 3.79 17.22 -0.63
C VAL A 210 3.37 16.49 -1.89
N GLU A 211 4.09 16.79 -2.95
CA GLU A 211 3.92 16.24 -4.28
C GLU A 211 5.11 15.33 -4.61
N LEU A 212 4.84 14.17 -5.22
CA LEU A 212 5.87 13.28 -5.74
C LEU A 212 6.23 13.68 -7.17
N ALA A 213 7.22 14.56 -7.31
CA ALA A 213 7.67 15.06 -8.61
C ALA A 213 8.74 14.15 -9.25
N PRO A 214 8.65 13.86 -10.56
CA PRO A 214 9.72 13.21 -11.30
C PRO A 214 10.96 14.13 -11.38
N ALA A 215 12.14 13.54 -11.21
CA ALA A 215 13.45 14.19 -11.33
C ALA A 215 14.35 13.44 -12.30
N ALA A 216 15.45 14.06 -12.72
CA ALA A 216 16.43 13.48 -13.66
C ALA A 216 16.92 12.07 -13.26
N HIS A 217 16.90 11.74 -11.96
CA HIS A 217 17.35 10.45 -11.42
C HIS A 217 16.34 9.81 -10.45
N GLY A 218 15.04 9.87 -10.77
CA GLY A 218 14.00 9.18 -10.01
C GLY A 218 12.90 10.12 -9.55
N PHE A 219 12.50 10.02 -8.29
CA PHE A 219 11.43 10.85 -7.72
C PHE A 219 11.88 11.50 -6.42
N HIS A 220 11.27 12.62 -6.10
CA HIS A 220 11.49 13.35 -4.86
C HIS A 220 10.19 13.99 -4.39
N LEU A 221 10.05 14.11 -3.07
CA LEU A 221 8.94 14.82 -2.47
C LEU A 221 9.27 16.30 -2.42
N VAL A 222 8.40 17.12 -3.00
CA VAL A 222 8.48 18.58 -2.98
C VAL A 222 7.20 19.16 -2.38
N PRO A 223 7.18 20.40 -1.87
CA PRO A 223 5.93 21.08 -1.54
C PRO A 223 4.99 21.08 -2.74
N ALA A 224 3.72 20.75 -2.54
CA ALA A 224 2.72 20.77 -3.61
C ALA A 224 2.52 22.19 -4.15
N SER A 225 2.43 22.34 -5.48
CA SER A 225 2.23 23.64 -6.09
C SER A 225 0.80 24.17 -5.86
N PRO A 226 0.58 25.49 -5.80
CA PRO A 226 -0.77 26.05 -5.69
C PRO A 226 -1.71 25.59 -6.81
N GLU A 227 -1.20 25.41 -8.03
CA GLU A 227 -1.99 24.94 -9.18
C GLU A 227 -2.46 23.50 -8.99
N ASP A 228 -1.62 22.63 -8.43
CA ASP A 228 -1.97 21.23 -8.19
C ASP A 228 -2.90 21.10 -6.97
N LEU A 229 -2.72 21.94 -5.94
CA LEU A 229 -3.64 22.03 -4.81
C LEU A 229 -5.03 22.50 -5.22
N ALA A 230 -5.14 23.38 -6.23
CA ALA A 230 -6.43 23.79 -6.77
C ALA A 230 -7.21 22.65 -7.44
N ARG A 231 -6.51 21.61 -7.92
CA ARG A 231 -7.08 20.42 -8.56
C ARG A 231 -7.35 19.27 -7.59
N LEU A 232 -6.89 19.40 -6.35
CA LEU A 232 -6.92 18.36 -5.36
C LEU A 232 -8.35 18.11 -4.85
N ASP A 233 -8.83 16.87 -4.95
CA ASP A 233 -9.95 16.41 -4.13
C ASP A 233 -9.46 16.21 -2.69
N ILE A 234 -10.01 17.00 -1.76
CA ILE A 234 -9.66 16.92 -0.34
C ILE A 234 -10.34 15.75 0.37
N THR A 235 -11.32 15.09 -0.25
CA THR A 235 -12.10 14.01 0.37
C THR A 235 -11.23 12.88 0.94
N PRO A 236 -10.20 12.36 0.24
CA PRO A 236 -9.30 11.34 0.80
C PRO A 236 -8.50 11.82 2.03
N PHE A 237 -8.30 13.14 2.17
CA PHE A 237 -7.52 13.76 3.24
C PHE A 237 -8.36 14.07 4.49
N ILE A 238 -9.69 14.04 4.40
CA ILE A 238 -10.63 14.25 5.51
C ILE A 238 -11.32 12.95 5.94
N ALA A 239 -11.54 12.02 5.00
CA ALA A 239 -12.28 10.77 5.23
C ALA A 239 -11.79 9.93 6.42
N PRO A 240 -10.48 9.82 6.75
CA PRO A 240 -10.03 8.95 7.83
C PRO A 240 -10.51 9.34 9.24
N PHE A 241 -10.94 10.59 9.45
CA PHE A 241 -11.33 11.10 10.78
C PHE A 241 -12.78 11.60 10.86
N PHE A 242 -13.46 11.61 9.72
CA PHE A 242 -14.85 12.02 9.61
C PHE A 242 -15.78 11.11 10.45
N PRO A 243 -16.82 11.66 11.12
CA PRO A 243 -17.19 13.08 11.24
C PRO A 243 -16.73 13.73 12.55
N PHE A 244 -15.92 13.05 13.38
CA PHE A 244 -15.66 13.49 14.76
C PHE A 244 -14.41 14.34 14.92
N VAL A 245 -13.55 14.33 13.91
CA VAL A 245 -12.37 15.18 13.82
C VAL A 245 -12.44 15.91 12.48
N ARG A 246 -12.15 17.20 12.53
CA ARG A 246 -12.07 18.09 11.38
C ARG A 246 -10.61 18.28 10.99
N ALA A 247 -10.32 18.27 9.70
CA ALA A 247 -9.07 18.75 9.16
C ALA A 247 -9.16 20.27 8.94
N ASP A 248 -8.26 21.03 9.56
CA ASP A 248 -8.09 22.45 9.26
C ASP A 248 -6.79 22.67 8.50
N TRP A 249 -6.79 23.70 7.66
CA TRP A 249 -5.68 24.09 6.82
C TRP A 249 -5.29 25.54 7.06
N ILE A 250 -3.98 25.77 7.16
CA ILE A 250 -3.38 27.10 7.27
C ILE A 250 -2.27 27.26 6.24
N LEU A 251 -2.07 28.51 5.84
CA LEU A 251 -0.95 28.93 5.01
C LEU A 251 0.18 29.42 5.91
N ASP A 252 1.32 28.74 5.89
CA ASP A 252 2.55 29.13 6.60
C ASP A 252 3.67 29.38 5.57
N GLY A 253 3.87 30.66 5.23
CA GLY A 253 4.67 31.05 4.07
C GLY A 253 4.03 30.53 2.78
N ASP A 254 4.78 29.73 2.01
CA ASP A 254 4.31 29.08 0.78
C ASP A 254 3.81 27.64 1.02
N ARG A 255 3.66 27.22 2.27
CA ARG A 255 3.30 25.86 2.64
C ARG A 255 1.86 25.79 3.12
N VAL A 256 1.09 24.86 2.58
CA VAL A 256 -0.21 24.51 3.13
C VAL A 256 -0.03 23.39 4.14
N LEU A 257 -0.43 23.68 5.37
CA LEU A 257 -0.32 22.78 6.51
C LEU A 257 -1.71 22.36 6.97
N GLN A 258 -1.92 21.06 7.09
CA GLN A 258 -3.06 20.43 7.71
C GLN A 258 -2.78 20.14 9.19
N TYR A 259 -3.76 20.41 10.05
CA TYR A 259 -3.79 19.97 11.44
C TYR A 259 -5.21 19.50 11.79
N MET A 260 -5.35 18.81 12.92
CA MET A 260 -6.59 18.15 13.30
C MET A 260 -7.22 18.82 14.51
N ALA A 261 -8.51 19.16 14.40
CA ALA A 261 -9.29 19.72 15.50
C ALA A 261 -10.51 18.84 15.79
N PRO A 262 -11.00 18.78 17.05
CA PRO A 262 -12.28 18.16 17.35
C PRO A 262 -13.40 18.83 16.54
N ALA A 263 -14.28 18.02 15.92
CA ALA A 263 -15.39 18.52 15.12
C ALA A 263 -16.46 19.27 15.94
N ALA A 264 -16.53 19.00 17.25
CA ALA A 264 -17.45 19.64 18.19
C ALA A 264 -16.83 19.66 19.59
N GLU A 265 -17.39 20.49 20.48
CA GLU A 265 -16.98 20.48 21.88
C GLU A 265 -17.31 19.15 22.56
N VAL A 266 -16.51 18.78 23.56
CA VAL A 266 -16.69 17.53 24.31
C VAL A 266 -18.09 17.43 24.92
N HIS A 267 -18.68 18.56 25.33
CA HIS A 267 -20.04 18.59 25.87
C HIS A 267 -21.08 18.15 24.83
N ASP A 268 -20.96 18.61 23.59
CA ASP A 268 -21.88 18.28 22.51
C ASP A 268 -21.76 16.82 22.09
N LEU A 269 -20.53 16.32 21.94
CA LEU A 269 -20.28 14.90 21.66
C LEU A 269 -20.82 14.00 22.79
N THR A 270 -20.64 14.42 24.05
CA THR A 270 -21.20 13.71 25.20
C THR A 270 -22.73 13.71 25.14
N ARG A 271 -23.35 14.86 24.84
CA ARG A 271 -24.81 14.96 24.70
C ARG A 271 -25.33 14.04 23.59
N MET A 272 -24.68 13.98 22.43
CA MET A 272 -25.03 13.04 21.36
C MET A 272 -25.01 11.59 21.83
N SER A 273 -23.98 11.20 22.60
CA SER A 273 -23.85 9.83 23.14
C SER A 273 -24.92 9.48 24.19
N LEU A 274 -25.43 10.49 24.92
CA LEU A 274 -26.45 10.32 25.94
C LEU A 274 -27.88 10.31 25.37
N THR A 275 -28.07 10.60 24.08
CA THR A 275 -29.37 10.55 23.38
C THR A 275 -29.34 9.56 22.20
N PRO A 276 -29.35 8.23 22.45
CA PRO A 276 -29.21 7.22 21.39
C PRO A 276 -30.29 7.29 20.30
N ALA A 277 -31.49 7.76 20.64
CA ALA A 277 -32.60 7.89 19.69
C ALA A 277 -32.32 8.89 18.57
N ASP A 278 -31.53 9.93 18.85
CA ASP A 278 -31.21 11.00 17.89
C ASP A 278 -29.79 10.86 17.31
N LEU A 279 -29.02 9.85 17.74
CA LEU A 279 -27.60 9.72 17.42
C LEU A 279 -27.35 9.71 15.90
N GLY A 280 -28.15 8.98 15.12
CA GLY A 280 -27.98 8.93 13.66
C GLY A 280 -28.19 10.30 12.99
N ALA A 281 -29.22 11.04 13.42
CA ALA A 281 -29.48 12.39 12.90
C ALA A 281 -28.41 13.39 13.36
N ALA A 282 -27.98 13.30 14.62
CA ALA A 282 -26.93 14.16 15.17
C ALA A 282 -25.57 13.94 14.49
N VAL A 283 -25.17 12.68 14.25
CA VAL A 283 -23.94 12.34 13.54
C VAL A 283 -23.99 12.81 12.08
N THR A 284 -25.14 12.66 11.41
CA THR A 284 -25.31 13.18 10.03
C THR A 284 -25.23 14.70 10.00
N GLY A 285 -25.88 15.38 10.95
CA GLY A 285 -25.82 16.83 11.08
C GLY A 285 -24.41 17.34 11.34
N LEU A 286 -23.68 16.68 12.25
CA LEU A 286 -22.27 16.97 12.53
C LEU A 286 -21.42 16.79 11.28
N GLY A 287 -21.57 15.66 10.57
CA GLY A 287 -20.84 15.39 9.34
C GLY A 287 -21.05 16.47 8.28
N ASN A 288 -22.29 16.90 8.05
CA ASN A 288 -22.58 17.98 7.10
C ASN A 288 -21.95 19.31 7.51
N ALA A 289 -21.98 19.65 8.81
CA ALA A 289 -21.35 20.86 9.33
C ALA A 289 -19.83 20.84 9.13
N VAL A 290 -19.19 19.73 9.53
CA VAL A 290 -17.74 19.51 9.36
C VAL A 290 -17.34 19.62 7.91
N GLN A 291 -18.00 18.90 7.00
CA GLN A 291 -17.67 18.94 5.57
C GLN A 291 -17.81 20.35 4.97
N THR A 292 -18.83 21.11 5.41
CA THR A 292 -19.05 22.50 4.96
C THR A 292 -17.92 23.41 5.45
N GLU A 293 -17.55 23.29 6.72
CA GLU A 293 -16.46 24.06 7.32
C GLU A 293 -15.11 23.74 6.69
N GLU A 294 -14.82 22.46 6.46
CA GLU A 294 -13.60 21.99 5.78
C GLU A 294 -13.53 22.54 4.36
N THR A 295 -14.58 22.35 3.56
CA THR A 295 -14.64 22.85 2.18
C THR A 295 -14.47 24.37 2.14
N HIS A 296 -15.08 25.08 3.10
CA HIS A 296 -14.93 26.52 3.22
C HIS A 296 -13.51 26.94 3.59
N ASN A 297 -12.90 26.30 4.58
CA ASN A 297 -11.54 26.58 5.03
C ASN A 297 -10.51 26.28 3.92
N TRP A 298 -10.68 25.18 3.18
CA TRP A 298 -9.89 24.86 2.00
C TRP A 298 -9.97 25.96 0.94
N GLY A 299 -11.19 26.40 0.60
CA GLY A 299 -11.42 27.50 -0.33
C GLY A 299 -10.78 28.82 0.11
N GLN A 300 -10.76 29.13 1.41
CA GLN A 300 -10.06 30.30 1.94
C GLN A 300 -8.54 30.20 1.78
N VAL A 301 -7.96 29.02 2.02
CA VAL A 301 -6.52 28.79 1.84
C VAL A 301 -6.11 28.93 0.38
N LEU A 302 -6.87 28.31 -0.54
CA LEU A 302 -6.65 28.46 -1.98
C LEU A 302 -6.75 29.92 -2.44
N ALA A 303 -7.76 30.66 -1.96
CA ALA A 303 -7.90 32.08 -2.27
C ALA A 303 -6.70 32.92 -1.79
N ARG A 304 -6.12 32.60 -0.63
CA ARG A 304 -4.88 33.25 -0.14
C ARG A 304 -3.65 32.91 -0.98
N LEU A 305 -3.62 31.70 -1.57
CA LEU A 305 -2.61 31.29 -2.53
C LEU A 305 -2.81 31.91 -3.94
N GLY A 306 -3.91 32.65 -4.15
CA GLY A 306 -4.21 33.27 -5.44
C GLY A 306 -4.72 32.30 -6.50
N VAL A 307 -5.18 31.11 -6.08
CA VAL A 307 -5.77 30.09 -6.95
C VAL A 307 -7.23 29.84 -6.56
N THR A 308 -8.04 29.40 -7.52
CA THR A 308 -9.42 28.98 -7.26
C THR A 308 -9.50 27.47 -7.40
N PRO A 309 -10.25 26.77 -6.53
CA PRO A 309 -10.50 25.35 -6.73
C PRO A 309 -11.06 25.13 -8.13
N ASP A 310 -10.60 24.08 -8.81
CA ASP A 310 -11.18 23.67 -10.07
C ASP A 310 -12.68 23.43 -9.86
N ALA A 311 -13.50 23.95 -10.78
CA ALA A 311 -14.96 23.87 -10.73
C ALA A 311 -15.43 22.44 -11.04
N GLY A 312 -15.08 21.51 -10.15
CA GLY A 312 -15.56 20.15 -10.14
C GLY A 312 -17.05 20.08 -9.83
N PHE A 313 -17.53 18.86 -9.65
CA PHE A 313 -18.90 18.63 -9.22
C PHE A 313 -18.99 18.65 -7.69
N THR A 314 -20.03 19.29 -7.17
CA THR A 314 -20.33 19.32 -5.74
C THR A 314 -21.80 18.93 -5.51
N ILE A 315 -22.12 18.50 -4.31
CA ILE A 315 -23.51 18.24 -3.91
C ILE A 315 -23.89 19.24 -2.82
N GLU A 316 -24.86 20.09 -3.13
CA GLU A 316 -25.33 21.16 -2.25
C GLU A 316 -26.86 21.23 -2.28
N ASP A 317 -27.48 21.29 -1.10
CA ASP A 317 -28.94 21.38 -0.94
C ASP A 317 -29.72 20.28 -1.69
N GLY A 318 -29.16 19.08 -1.79
CA GLY A 318 -29.76 17.96 -2.55
C GLY A 318 -29.67 18.11 -4.08
N PHE A 319 -28.79 18.99 -4.57
CA PHE A 319 -28.49 19.12 -5.99
C PHE A 319 -27.02 18.83 -6.27
N LEU A 320 -26.76 17.97 -7.24
CA LEU A 320 -25.47 17.91 -7.91
C LEU A 320 -25.31 19.17 -8.76
N ARG A 321 -24.27 19.96 -8.48
CA ARG A 321 -23.93 21.20 -9.18
C ARG A 321 -22.53 21.08 -9.78
N GLY A 322 -22.28 21.79 -10.88
CA GLY A 322 -20.97 21.82 -11.53
C GLY A 322 -21.08 22.32 -12.96
N THR A 323 -20.01 22.14 -13.75
CA THR A 323 -20.02 22.50 -15.17
C THR A 323 -19.57 21.31 -16.00
N TRP A 324 -20.34 20.96 -17.04
CA TRP A 324 -19.99 19.92 -18.01
C TRP A 324 -20.00 20.52 -19.41
N GLN A 325 -18.87 20.43 -20.13
CA GLN A 325 -18.71 21.00 -21.48
C GLN A 325 -19.15 22.48 -21.58
N GLY A 326 -18.81 23.28 -20.56
CA GLY A 326 -19.17 24.69 -20.46
C GLY A 326 -20.64 24.98 -20.11
N LYS A 327 -21.46 23.95 -19.89
CA LYS A 327 -22.86 24.08 -19.45
C LYS A 327 -22.99 23.82 -17.96
N ALA A 328 -23.74 24.67 -17.26
CA ALA A 328 -24.07 24.44 -15.86
C ALA A 328 -24.90 23.16 -15.71
N VAL A 329 -24.44 22.27 -14.83
CA VAL A 329 -25.15 21.06 -14.42
C VAL A 329 -25.84 21.35 -13.10
N ARG A 330 -27.14 21.07 -13.04
CA ARG A 330 -27.92 21.11 -11.80
C ARG A 330 -28.93 19.98 -11.80
N VAL A 331 -28.64 18.90 -11.08
CA VAL A 331 -29.47 17.69 -11.06
C VAL A 331 -29.92 17.41 -9.63
N PRO A 332 -31.23 17.23 -9.35
CA PRO A 332 -31.66 16.79 -8.03
C PRO A 332 -31.16 15.37 -7.76
N VAL A 333 -30.48 15.19 -6.63
CA VAL A 333 -29.92 13.91 -6.19
C VAL A 333 -30.34 13.63 -4.74
N ALA A 334 -30.45 12.35 -4.41
CA ALA A 334 -30.75 11.88 -3.06
C ALA A 334 -29.49 11.51 -2.27
N GLY A 335 -28.34 11.42 -2.93
CA GLY A 335 -27.06 11.20 -2.26
C GLY A 335 -26.36 12.49 -1.83
N SER A 336 -25.33 12.32 -1.01
CA SER A 336 -24.57 13.40 -0.37
C SER A 336 -23.09 13.40 -0.75
N VAL A 337 -22.58 12.32 -1.37
CA VAL A 337 -21.17 12.18 -1.74
C VAL A 337 -21.06 11.74 -3.19
N ILE A 338 -20.10 12.29 -3.93
CA ILE A 338 -19.72 11.77 -5.25
C ILE A 338 -18.70 10.67 -5.03
N ALA A 339 -19.07 9.43 -5.31
CA ALA A 339 -18.26 8.26 -5.08
C ALA A 339 -17.29 7.94 -6.24
N GLY A 340 -17.54 8.51 -7.42
CA GLY A 340 -16.65 8.39 -8.57
C GLY A 340 -17.31 8.79 -9.89
N GLN A 341 -16.50 8.81 -10.94
CA GLN A 341 -16.94 9.04 -12.32
C GLN A 341 -16.70 7.78 -13.15
N GLY A 342 -17.57 7.52 -14.13
CA GLY A 342 -17.41 6.37 -15.01
C GLY A 342 -18.48 6.29 -16.10
N SER A 343 -18.45 5.19 -16.83
CA SER A 343 -19.41 4.83 -17.89
C SER A 343 -20.27 3.65 -17.43
N PHE A 344 -21.34 3.89 -16.69
CA PHE A 344 -22.14 2.81 -16.09
C PHE A 344 -23.22 2.31 -17.03
N THR A 345 -24.00 3.18 -17.68
CA THR A 345 -25.15 2.76 -18.50
C THR A 345 -24.73 2.23 -19.87
N ALA A 346 -23.74 2.86 -20.51
CA ALA A 346 -23.24 2.51 -21.83
C ALA A 346 -21.73 2.84 -21.95
N PRO A 347 -21.00 2.18 -22.87
CA PRO A 347 -19.57 2.46 -23.06
C PRO A 347 -19.35 3.91 -23.48
N GLY A 348 -18.45 4.61 -22.77
CA GLY A 348 -18.14 6.03 -23.04
C GLY A 348 -19.21 7.01 -22.56
N ALA A 349 -20.22 6.57 -21.79
CA ALA A 349 -21.15 7.48 -21.12
C ALA A 349 -20.41 8.32 -20.07
N HIS A 350 -20.75 9.61 -19.98
CA HIS A 350 -20.17 10.52 -18.98
C HIS A 350 -21.09 10.60 -17.77
N GLU A 351 -20.79 9.82 -16.75
CA GLU A 351 -21.70 9.65 -15.62
C GLU A 351 -20.96 9.75 -14.28
N LEU A 352 -21.67 10.23 -13.27
CA LEU A 352 -21.20 10.29 -11.89
C LEU A 352 -21.97 9.30 -11.03
N LEU A 353 -21.25 8.59 -10.17
CA LEU A 353 -21.83 7.80 -9.10
C LEU A 353 -21.99 8.68 -7.87
N VAL A 354 -23.21 8.87 -7.43
CA VAL A 354 -23.58 9.62 -6.24
C VAL A 354 -24.05 8.65 -5.17
N GLN A 355 -23.39 8.65 -4.02
CA GLN A 355 -23.70 7.81 -2.88
C GLN A 355 -24.55 8.57 -1.86
N GLY A 356 -25.57 7.91 -1.33
CA GLY A 356 -26.39 8.40 -0.21
C GLY A 356 -26.58 7.34 0.86
N VAL A 357 -27.47 7.61 1.79
CA VAL A 357 -27.82 6.67 2.87
C VAL A 357 -28.44 5.42 2.26
N ASN A 358 -27.67 4.33 2.27
CA ASN A 358 -28.06 3.03 1.72
C ASN A 358 -28.56 3.08 0.26
N LEU A 359 -28.00 3.98 -0.56
CA LEU A 359 -28.35 4.11 -1.98
C LEU A 359 -27.16 4.53 -2.85
N LEU A 360 -27.24 4.19 -4.13
CA LEU A 360 -26.34 4.67 -5.18
C LEU A 360 -27.17 5.25 -6.34
N GLN A 361 -26.79 6.41 -6.86
CA GLN A 361 -27.40 7.04 -8.02
C GLN A 361 -26.38 7.22 -9.12
N VAL A 362 -26.76 6.88 -10.35
CA VAL A 362 -25.98 7.23 -11.53
C VAL A 362 -26.60 8.47 -12.14
N VAL A 363 -25.82 9.53 -12.24
CA VAL A 363 -26.21 10.80 -12.86
C VAL A 363 -25.51 10.93 -14.20
N SER A 364 -26.28 11.08 -15.28
CA SER A 364 -25.72 11.32 -16.61
C SER A 364 -25.49 12.81 -16.80
N LEU A 365 -24.24 13.18 -17.10
CA LEU A 365 -23.83 14.57 -17.35
C LEU A 365 -24.35 15.07 -18.70
N ASP A 366 -24.47 14.17 -19.68
CA ASP A 366 -24.97 14.50 -21.02
C ASP A 366 -26.48 14.78 -21.03
N SER A 367 -27.26 14.05 -20.21
CA SER A 367 -28.71 14.23 -20.13
C SER A 367 -29.17 15.09 -18.94
N GLY A 368 -28.28 15.41 -18.00
CA GLY A 368 -28.58 16.25 -16.84
C GLY A 368 -29.64 15.65 -15.91
N ARG A 369 -29.67 14.32 -15.77
CA ARG A 369 -30.65 13.62 -14.90
C ARG A 369 -30.05 12.37 -14.25
N VAL A 370 -30.68 11.95 -13.15
CA VAL A 370 -30.47 10.61 -12.59
C VAL A 370 -31.01 9.59 -13.59
N VAL A 371 -30.15 8.68 -14.06
CA VAL A 371 -30.50 7.64 -15.04
C VAL A 371 -30.73 6.28 -14.37
N SER A 372 -30.24 6.09 -13.16
CA SER A 372 -30.51 4.89 -12.38
C SER A 372 -30.30 5.11 -10.89
N THR A 373 -31.05 4.37 -10.07
CA THR A 373 -30.92 4.36 -8.61
C THR A 373 -30.91 2.91 -8.14
N TYR A 374 -29.95 2.59 -7.29
CA TYR A 374 -29.89 1.35 -6.53
C TYR A 374 -30.17 1.64 -5.06
N HIS A 375 -30.98 0.80 -4.44
CA HIS A 375 -31.22 0.82 -3.00
C HIS A 375 -30.59 -0.44 -2.41
N GLY A 376 -29.75 -0.26 -1.39
CA GLY A 376 -29.18 -1.37 -0.66
C GLY A 376 -30.23 -2.09 0.18
N ASP A 377 -29.97 -3.35 0.49
CA ASP A 377 -30.80 -4.15 1.37
C ASP A 377 -30.70 -3.61 2.81
N PRO A 378 -31.80 -3.31 3.52
CA PRO A 378 -31.74 -2.93 4.94
C PRO A 378 -31.04 -3.96 5.84
N GLN A 379 -31.02 -5.24 5.46
CA GLN A 379 -30.29 -6.29 6.19
C GLN A 379 -28.78 -6.27 5.90
N HIS A 380 -28.39 -5.76 4.73
CA HIS A 380 -27.01 -5.65 4.28
C HIS A 380 -26.77 -4.24 3.71
N PRO A 381 -26.73 -3.21 4.58
CA PRO A 381 -26.69 -1.83 4.12
C PRO A 381 -25.41 -1.56 3.32
N LEU A 382 -25.52 -0.69 2.33
CA LEU A 382 -24.38 -0.26 1.54
C LEU A 382 -23.34 0.45 2.43
N PRO A 383 -22.07 0.03 2.38
CA PRO A 383 -20.98 0.75 3.05
C PRO A 383 -20.62 2.02 2.28
N ASN A 384 -20.01 2.98 2.97
CA ASN A 384 -19.39 4.19 2.38
C ASN A 384 -18.06 3.91 1.66
N ASP A 385 -17.78 2.63 1.40
CA ASP A 385 -16.54 2.14 0.83
C ASP A 385 -16.87 1.44 -0.48
N VAL A 386 -16.89 2.24 -1.54
CA VAL A 386 -17.14 1.79 -2.90
C VAL A 386 -16.01 2.26 -3.80
N VAL A 387 -15.69 1.44 -4.80
CA VAL A 387 -14.72 1.78 -5.83
C VAL A 387 -15.40 1.66 -7.18
N VAL A 388 -15.09 2.57 -8.10
CA VAL A 388 -15.59 2.55 -9.48
C VAL A 388 -14.47 2.11 -10.40
N GLY A 389 -14.79 1.30 -11.39
CA GLY A 389 -13.86 1.04 -12.49
C GLY A 389 -14.29 -0.09 -13.42
N PRO A 390 -13.45 -0.43 -14.39
CA PRO A 390 -13.81 -1.38 -15.44
C PRO A 390 -13.73 -2.82 -14.94
N ILE A 391 -14.72 -3.64 -15.29
CA ILE A 391 -14.72 -5.09 -14.96
C ILE A 391 -14.23 -5.96 -16.13
N ASP A 392 -14.45 -5.49 -17.37
CA ASP A 392 -14.18 -6.22 -18.60
C ASP A 392 -13.91 -5.25 -19.78
N ASN A 393 -13.99 -5.77 -21.02
CA ASN A 393 -13.79 -4.98 -22.24
C ASN A 393 -15.07 -4.40 -22.84
N SER A 394 -16.20 -4.48 -22.13
CA SER A 394 -17.42 -3.82 -22.61
C SER A 394 -17.26 -2.30 -22.70
N GLY A 395 -16.27 -1.73 -21.99
CA GLY A 395 -16.11 -0.28 -21.85
C GLY A 395 -17.06 0.32 -20.83
N ARG A 396 -17.76 -0.53 -20.06
CA ARG A 396 -18.63 -0.12 -18.96
C ARG A 396 -17.92 -0.31 -17.63
N ASP A 397 -18.15 0.64 -16.74
CA ASP A 397 -17.70 0.58 -15.36
C ASP A 397 -18.74 -0.08 -14.46
N VAL A 398 -18.25 -0.67 -13.38
CA VAL A 398 -19.04 -1.28 -12.32
C VAL A 398 -18.72 -0.61 -11.00
N VAL A 399 -19.56 -0.89 -10.00
CA VAL A 399 -19.34 -0.47 -8.62
C VAL A 399 -18.88 -1.67 -7.82
N PHE A 400 -17.65 -1.62 -7.33
CA PHE A 400 -17.10 -2.54 -6.36
C PHE A 400 -17.52 -2.08 -4.96
N VAL A 401 -18.30 -2.89 -4.26
CA VAL A 401 -18.86 -2.57 -2.95
C VAL A 401 -18.13 -3.38 -1.88
N ASN A 402 -17.41 -2.72 -0.98
CA ASN A 402 -16.65 -3.34 0.11
C ASN A 402 -17.54 -3.64 1.33
N GLY A 403 -18.61 -4.41 1.10
CA GLY A 403 -19.50 -4.91 2.14
C GLY A 403 -18.96 -6.17 2.84
N GLN A 404 -19.80 -6.76 3.69
CA GLN A 404 -19.56 -8.07 4.31
C GLN A 404 -20.72 -9.01 3.93
N PRO A 405 -20.59 -9.81 2.86
CA PRO A 405 -19.44 -9.94 1.96
C PRO A 405 -19.32 -8.81 0.91
N ALA A 406 -18.13 -8.65 0.34
CA ALA A 406 -17.89 -7.71 -0.76
C ALA A 406 -18.61 -8.16 -2.04
N SER A 407 -19.06 -7.22 -2.87
CA SER A 407 -19.81 -7.52 -4.10
C SER A 407 -19.48 -6.58 -5.25
N ILE A 408 -19.80 -7.00 -6.47
CA ILE A 408 -19.69 -6.17 -7.67
C ILE A 408 -21.09 -5.91 -8.21
N LEU A 409 -21.48 -4.65 -8.32
CA LEU A 409 -22.74 -4.20 -8.87
C LEU A 409 -22.52 -3.61 -10.26
N GLY A 410 -23.29 -4.06 -11.24
CA GLY A 410 -23.32 -3.46 -12.56
C GLY A 410 -24.74 -3.19 -13.00
N LEU A 411 -24.96 -2.15 -13.82
CA LEU A 411 -26.19 -2.08 -14.58
C LEU A 411 -26.15 -3.14 -15.69
N VAL A 412 -27.25 -3.80 -15.99
CA VAL A 412 -27.38 -4.68 -17.16
C VAL A 412 -28.80 -4.49 -17.67
N ASP A 413 -28.94 -4.06 -18.91
CA ASP A 413 -30.25 -3.75 -19.52
C ASP A 413 -31.06 -2.72 -18.70
N GLY A 414 -30.37 -1.72 -18.14
CA GLY A 414 -30.97 -0.65 -17.34
C GLY A 414 -31.32 -1.01 -15.89
N ALA A 415 -31.15 -2.27 -15.49
CA ALA A 415 -31.39 -2.73 -14.12
C ALA A 415 -30.08 -3.04 -13.39
N TRP A 416 -30.00 -2.74 -12.10
CA TRP A 416 -28.88 -3.15 -11.26
C TRP A 416 -28.88 -4.67 -11.07
N LYS A 417 -27.70 -5.28 -11.26
CA LYS A 417 -27.46 -6.69 -11.00
C LYS A 417 -26.17 -6.86 -10.21
N THR A 418 -26.22 -7.76 -9.23
CA THR A 418 -25.01 -8.25 -8.57
C THR A 418 -24.30 -9.22 -9.51
N LEU A 419 -23.14 -8.84 -9.99
CA LEU A 419 -22.33 -9.61 -10.94
C LEU A 419 -21.42 -10.63 -10.24
N TYR A 420 -21.10 -10.37 -8.98
CA TYR A 420 -20.26 -11.21 -8.13
C TYR A 420 -20.54 -10.90 -6.65
N THR A 421 -20.46 -11.92 -5.81
CA THR A 421 -20.44 -11.80 -4.35
C THR A 421 -19.26 -12.62 -3.84
N ALA A 422 -18.43 -12.02 -2.98
CA ALA A 422 -17.27 -12.68 -2.42
C ALA A 422 -17.72 -13.88 -1.57
N PRO A 423 -16.99 -15.01 -1.64
CA PRO A 423 -17.29 -16.19 -0.83
C PRO A 423 -16.87 -16.01 0.64
N ASN A 424 -16.29 -14.87 1.01
CA ASN A 424 -15.83 -14.55 2.35
C ASN A 424 -16.02 -13.06 2.66
N ASP A 425 -16.11 -12.72 3.95
CA ASP A 425 -16.37 -11.34 4.41
C ASP A 425 -15.11 -10.47 4.50
N ALA A 426 -13.95 -11.05 4.20
CA ALA A 426 -12.67 -10.38 4.34
C ALA A 426 -12.06 -9.93 3.02
N LEU A 427 -12.63 -10.25 1.86
CA LEU A 427 -12.17 -9.70 0.58
C LEU A 427 -12.51 -8.22 0.51
N ARG A 428 -11.57 -7.41 0.05
CA ARG A 428 -11.77 -5.97 -0.20
C ARG A 428 -11.25 -5.63 -1.59
N PHE A 429 -12.00 -4.81 -2.32
CA PHE A 429 -11.60 -4.21 -3.58
C PHE A 429 -10.82 -2.91 -3.29
N GLU A 430 -9.64 -2.80 -3.87
CA GLU A 430 -8.78 -1.61 -3.78
C GLU A 430 -8.87 -0.75 -5.04
N GLY A 431 -9.20 -1.37 -6.18
CA GLY A 431 -9.23 -0.66 -7.47
C GLY A 431 -9.51 -1.58 -8.64
N ALA A 432 -9.74 -0.99 -9.81
CA ALA A 432 -9.69 -1.69 -11.08
C ALA A 432 -8.83 -0.88 -12.04
N VAL A 433 -7.87 -1.56 -12.68
CA VAL A 433 -6.83 -0.93 -13.47
C VAL A 433 -6.73 -1.57 -14.83
N ARG A 434 -6.47 -0.77 -15.86
CA ARG A 434 -6.19 -1.24 -17.20
C ARG A 434 -4.77 -0.84 -17.57
N CYS A 435 -3.83 -1.77 -17.47
CA CYS A 435 -2.47 -1.52 -17.93
C CYS A 435 -2.41 -1.61 -19.47
N PRO A 436 -1.61 -0.77 -20.15
CA PRO A 436 -1.42 -0.85 -21.59
C PRO A 436 -0.90 -2.23 -22.00
N GLY A 437 -1.55 -2.83 -23.00
CA GLY A 437 -1.21 -4.17 -23.49
C GLY A 437 -1.99 -5.31 -22.82
N ASP A 438 -2.66 -5.06 -21.69
CA ASP A 438 -3.51 -6.07 -21.08
C ASP A 438 -4.80 -6.25 -21.88
N SER A 439 -5.10 -7.52 -22.16
CA SER A 439 -6.31 -7.90 -22.89
C SER A 439 -7.59 -7.65 -22.10
N VAL A 440 -7.53 -7.48 -20.78
CA VAL A 440 -8.67 -7.30 -19.86
C VAL A 440 -8.21 -6.46 -18.66
N PRO A 441 -9.11 -5.70 -18.01
CA PRO A 441 -8.80 -5.03 -16.75
C PRO A 441 -8.36 -6.02 -15.65
N GLU A 442 -7.47 -5.55 -14.78
CA GLU A 442 -7.12 -6.20 -13.52
C GLU A 442 -7.90 -5.55 -12.37
N ILE A 443 -8.60 -6.36 -11.58
CA ILE A 443 -9.27 -5.94 -10.35
C ILE A 443 -8.27 -6.15 -9.21
N LEU A 444 -7.86 -5.07 -8.57
CA LEU A 444 -6.94 -5.08 -7.44
C LEU A 444 -7.72 -5.30 -6.15
N THR A 445 -7.27 -6.25 -5.35
CA THR A 445 -7.95 -6.65 -4.13
C THR A 445 -6.98 -6.93 -2.99
N ASP A 446 -7.49 -6.78 -1.79
CA ASP A 446 -6.91 -7.31 -0.57
C ASP A 446 -7.70 -8.56 -0.17
N ASP A 447 -7.08 -9.73 -0.36
CA ASP A 447 -7.76 -11.03 -0.33
C ASP A 447 -7.17 -11.94 0.76
N PRO A 448 -8.01 -12.57 1.62
CA PRO A 448 -7.52 -13.46 2.66
C PRO A 448 -6.90 -14.75 2.11
N SER A 449 -6.20 -15.47 2.98
CA SER A 449 -5.75 -16.83 2.65
C SER A 449 -6.94 -17.76 2.40
N TRP A 450 -6.79 -18.66 1.43
CA TRP A 450 -7.85 -19.59 1.06
C TRP A 450 -8.07 -20.69 2.09
N LEU A 451 -7.00 -21.13 2.78
CA LEU A 451 -7.05 -22.25 3.73
C LEU A 451 -7.08 -21.79 5.18
N ARG A 452 -6.60 -20.58 5.47
CA ARG A 452 -6.55 -20.07 6.84
C ARG A 452 -7.81 -19.26 7.12
N ASN A 453 -8.53 -19.64 8.17
CA ASN A 453 -9.59 -18.80 8.74
C ASN A 453 -8.97 -17.61 9.49
N SER A 454 -8.39 -16.66 8.76
CA SER A 454 -7.76 -15.47 9.30
C SER A 454 -8.11 -14.27 8.43
N PRO A 455 -8.47 -13.13 9.03
CA PRO A 455 -8.83 -11.92 8.27
C PRO A 455 -7.60 -11.21 7.68
N VAL A 456 -6.41 -11.82 7.74
CA VAL A 456 -5.20 -11.23 7.16
C VAL A 456 -5.33 -11.26 5.64
N ARG A 457 -5.37 -10.07 5.05
CA ARG A 457 -5.50 -9.84 3.61
C ARG A 457 -4.13 -9.67 2.96
N TYR A 458 -4.03 -10.12 1.72
CA TYR A 458 -2.84 -10.00 0.90
C TYR A 458 -3.19 -9.29 -0.40
N PHE A 459 -2.30 -8.39 -0.82
CA PHE A 459 -2.47 -7.66 -2.05
C PHE A 459 -2.45 -8.61 -3.26
N SER A 460 -3.49 -8.54 -4.07
CA SER A 460 -3.78 -9.52 -5.12
C SER A 460 -4.49 -8.87 -6.30
N SER A 461 -4.53 -9.60 -7.40
CA SER A 461 -5.24 -9.20 -8.61
C SER A 461 -6.08 -10.33 -9.15
N TYR A 462 -7.22 -9.95 -9.70
CA TYR A 462 -8.20 -10.84 -10.29
C TYR A 462 -8.63 -10.34 -11.67
N THR A 463 -9.01 -11.28 -12.52
CA THR A 463 -9.78 -11.01 -13.73
C THR A 463 -11.16 -11.60 -13.56
N TYR A 464 -12.19 -10.81 -13.90
CA TYR A 464 -13.56 -11.30 -13.95
C TYR A 464 -13.79 -12.17 -15.20
N ARG A 465 -14.25 -13.41 -15.01
CA ARG A 465 -14.59 -14.35 -16.08
C ARG A 465 -15.83 -15.13 -15.71
N ASN A 466 -16.88 -15.05 -16.52
CA ASN A 466 -18.10 -15.86 -16.42
C ASN A 466 -18.73 -15.87 -15.01
N GLY A 467 -18.88 -14.70 -14.37
CA GLY A 467 -19.47 -14.62 -13.02
C GLY A 467 -18.50 -14.88 -11.87
N ALA A 468 -17.24 -15.18 -12.14
CA ALA A 468 -16.24 -15.50 -11.12
C ALA A 468 -14.99 -14.63 -11.24
N LEU A 469 -14.32 -14.42 -10.11
CA LEU A 469 -13.00 -13.81 -10.06
C LEU A 469 -11.92 -14.90 -10.16
N VAL A 470 -11.06 -14.80 -11.18
CA VAL A 470 -9.91 -15.70 -11.38
C VAL A 470 -8.64 -14.95 -10.99
N ARG A 471 -7.91 -15.46 -9.98
CA ARG A 471 -6.72 -14.81 -9.44
C ARG A 471 -5.58 -14.82 -10.47
N ASN A 472 -5.07 -13.64 -10.79
CA ASN A 472 -3.90 -13.46 -11.65
C ASN A 472 -2.61 -13.67 -10.86
N TRP A 473 -2.52 -13.01 -9.71
CA TRP A 473 -1.36 -13.04 -8.85
C TRP A 473 -1.70 -12.67 -7.40
N ARG A 474 -0.79 -12.97 -6.49
CA ARG A 474 -0.84 -12.56 -5.09
C ARG A 474 0.56 -12.18 -4.61
N VAL A 475 0.65 -11.01 -4.00
CA VAL A 475 1.82 -10.55 -3.26
C VAL A 475 1.52 -10.74 -1.78
N PHE A 476 2.38 -11.46 -1.06
CA PHE A 476 2.22 -11.71 0.38
C PHE A 476 2.63 -10.52 1.24
N GLN A 477 2.18 -9.32 0.83
CA GLN A 477 2.26 -8.08 1.57
C GLN A 477 0.87 -7.80 2.15
N THR A 478 0.83 -7.51 3.44
CA THR A 478 -0.40 -7.14 4.15
C THR A 478 -0.50 -5.63 4.24
N ASN A 479 -1.70 -5.14 4.56
CA ASN A 479 -1.95 -3.73 4.88
C ASN A 479 -1.71 -2.78 3.70
N VAL A 480 -1.89 -3.25 2.47
CA VAL A 480 -1.82 -2.40 1.28
C VAL A 480 -3.13 -1.64 1.17
N VAL A 481 -3.04 -0.32 1.10
CA VAL A 481 -4.21 0.56 1.04
C VAL A 481 -3.94 1.73 0.09
N ASN A 482 -4.99 2.47 -0.26
CA ASN A 482 -4.94 3.65 -1.11
C ASN A 482 -4.25 3.36 -2.46
N VAL A 483 -4.65 2.28 -3.12
CA VAL A 483 -4.06 1.90 -4.40
C VAL A 483 -4.63 2.76 -5.53
N ARG A 484 -3.76 3.41 -6.30
CA ARG A 484 -4.12 4.28 -7.42
C ARG A 484 -3.23 3.99 -8.63
N THR A 485 -3.76 4.20 -9.82
CA THR A 485 -2.96 4.25 -11.04
C THR A 485 -2.41 5.66 -11.22
N ILE A 486 -1.16 5.76 -11.63
CA ILE A 486 -0.53 7.03 -11.98
C ILE A 486 0.25 6.91 -13.27
N GLN A 487 0.21 7.95 -14.10
CA GLN A 487 1.01 8.08 -15.28
C GLN A 487 1.78 9.40 -15.24
N PHE A 488 2.97 9.38 -14.63
CA PHE A 488 3.79 10.58 -14.45
C PHE A 488 4.12 11.32 -15.74
N THR A 489 4.27 10.58 -16.84
CA THR A 489 4.44 11.15 -18.19
C THR A 489 3.57 10.39 -19.18
N PRO A 490 2.92 11.06 -20.16
CA PRO A 490 2.06 10.42 -21.15
C PRO A 490 2.73 9.31 -21.98
N GLN A 491 4.07 9.30 -22.05
CA GLN A 491 4.85 8.32 -22.82
C GLN A 491 5.18 7.06 -22.03
N GLU A 492 5.14 7.12 -20.68
CA GLU A 492 5.42 5.96 -19.84
C GLU A 492 4.17 5.11 -19.62
N ALA A 493 4.37 3.82 -19.38
CA ALA A 493 3.28 2.95 -18.96
C ALA A 493 2.78 3.38 -17.57
N PRO A 494 1.45 3.37 -17.32
CA PRO A 494 0.87 3.56 -16.01
C PRO A 494 1.53 2.66 -14.95
N GLN A 495 1.76 3.25 -13.79
CA GLN A 495 2.33 2.62 -12.62
C GLN A 495 1.27 2.58 -11.51
N LEU A 496 1.49 1.75 -10.50
CA LEU A 496 0.64 1.73 -9.30
C LEU A 496 1.33 2.51 -8.19
N VAL A 497 0.58 3.40 -7.55
CA VAL A 497 0.94 3.98 -6.27
C VAL A 497 0.13 3.30 -5.19
N LEU A 498 0.77 3.01 -4.07
CA LEU A 498 0.09 2.48 -2.88
C LEU A 498 0.81 2.91 -1.61
N THR A 499 0.08 2.81 -0.50
CA THR A 499 0.64 2.98 0.84
C THR A 499 0.44 1.73 1.68
N LEU A 500 1.20 1.66 2.77
CA LEU A 500 1.07 0.61 3.76
C LEU A 500 0.54 1.18 5.07
N TYR A 501 -0.61 0.69 5.52
CA TYR A 501 -1.30 1.12 6.75
C TYR A 501 -0.34 1.14 7.94
N GLY A 502 -0.33 2.25 8.69
CA GLY A 502 0.46 2.44 9.91
C GLY A 502 1.99 2.50 9.73
N SER A 503 2.50 2.57 8.50
CA SER A 503 3.96 2.55 8.26
C SER A 503 4.53 3.81 7.61
N GLY A 504 3.71 4.51 6.82
CA GLY A 504 4.12 5.73 6.10
C GLY A 504 4.89 5.44 4.82
N HIS A 505 4.95 4.18 4.40
CA HIS A 505 5.58 3.83 3.16
C HIS A 505 4.69 4.21 1.98
N ILE A 506 5.32 4.82 0.98
CA ILE A 506 4.75 5.07 -0.33
C ILE A 506 5.58 4.27 -1.33
N PHE A 507 4.89 3.51 -2.20
CA PHE A 507 5.51 2.75 -3.26
C PHE A 507 4.99 3.22 -4.60
N VAL A 508 5.90 3.31 -5.57
CA VAL A 508 5.58 3.39 -6.99
C VAL A 508 6.04 2.10 -7.66
N LEU A 509 5.10 1.35 -8.20
CA LEU A 509 5.29 0.00 -8.71
C LEU A 509 5.01 -0.05 -10.21
N SER A 510 6.00 -0.51 -10.98
CA SER A 510 5.84 -0.83 -12.40
C SER A 510 5.65 -2.34 -12.56
N ARG A 511 4.60 -2.76 -13.27
CA ARG A 511 4.31 -4.19 -13.48
C ARG A 511 5.36 -4.84 -14.38
N HIS A 512 5.74 -6.07 -14.08
CA HIS A 512 6.53 -6.91 -14.98
C HIS A 512 5.96 -8.33 -15.12
N HIS A 513 6.27 -8.99 -16.23
CA HIS A 513 5.81 -10.37 -16.51
C HIS A 513 6.86 -11.45 -16.26
N LEU A 514 7.94 -11.13 -15.54
CA LEU A 514 8.97 -12.12 -15.20
C LEU A 514 8.40 -13.21 -14.27
N PRO A 515 8.60 -14.50 -14.58
CA PRO A 515 8.12 -15.61 -13.75
C PRO A 515 9.07 -15.84 -12.54
N VAL A 516 9.18 -14.85 -11.66
CA VAL A 516 10.16 -14.81 -10.57
C VAL A 516 10.04 -16.02 -9.63
N VAL A 517 8.81 -16.36 -9.22
CA VAL A 517 8.53 -17.48 -8.31
C VAL A 517 8.87 -18.83 -8.96
N PRO A 518 8.41 -19.15 -10.20
CA PRO A 518 8.84 -20.36 -10.91
C PRO A 518 10.36 -20.45 -11.08
N VAL A 519 11.03 -19.36 -11.46
CA VAL A 519 12.49 -19.36 -11.66
C VAL A 519 13.22 -19.62 -10.35
N THR A 520 12.81 -18.98 -9.26
CA THR A 520 13.45 -19.17 -7.95
C THR A 520 13.23 -20.60 -7.44
N SER A 521 12.04 -21.17 -7.67
CA SER A 521 11.74 -22.57 -7.35
C SER A 521 12.62 -23.54 -8.15
N ALA A 522 12.79 -23.30 -9.45
CA ALA A 522 13.64 -24.11 -10.31
C ALA A 522 15.12 -24.04 -9.89
N VAL A 523 15.63 -22.84 -9.59
CA VAL A 523 17.00 -22.67 -9.10
C VAL A 523 17.20 -23.40 -7.77
N LEU A 524 16.25 -23.31 -6.84
CA LEU A 524 16.32 -24.03 -5.57
C LEU A 524 16.35 -25.55 -5.79
N ALA A 525 15.50 -26.08 -6.67
CA ALA A 525 15.47 -27.50 -7.01
C ALA A 525 16.80 -27.96 -7.65
N VAL A 526 17.37 -27.17 -8.57
CA VAL A 526 18.68 -27.45 -9.19
C VAL A 526 19.80 -27.48 -8.14
N VAL A 527 19.81 -26.54 -7.20
CA VAL A 527 20.81 -26.53 -6.11
C VAL A 527 20.70 -27.79 -5.25
N MET A 528 19.48 -28.21 -4.90
CA MET A 528 19.25 -29.45 -4.13
C MET A 528 19.68 -30.69 -4.91
N ALA A 529 19.29 -30.80 -6.18
CA ALA A 529 19.64 -31.94 -7.04
C ALA A 529 21.16 -32.04 -7.24
N ALA A 530 21.83 -30.91 -7.52
CA ALA A 530 23.28 -30.86 -7.64
C ALA A 530 23.99 -31.28 -6.34
N GLY A 531 23.45 -30.87 -5.18
CA GLY A 531 23.93 -31.31 -3.87
C GLY A 531 23.91 -32.84 -3.71
N TRP A 532 22.79 -33.48 -4.08
CA TRP A 532 22.69 -34.94 -4.07
C TRP A 532 23.65 -35.62 -5.04
N VAL A 533 23.79 -35.12 -6.28
CA VAL A 533 24.72 -35.68 -7.27
C VAL A 533 26.17 -35.63 -6.75
N VAL A 534 26.59 -34.50 -6.17
CA VAL A 534 27.93 -34.35 -5.57
C VAL A 534 28.11 -35.31 -4.38
N ARG A 535 27.06 -35.49 -3.57
CA ARG A 535 27.08 -36.42 -2.43
C ARG A 535 27.25 -37.88 -2.88
N ILE A 536 26.56 -38.30 -3.93
CA ILE A 536 26.64 -39.68 -4.46
C ILE A 536 28.02 -39.95 -5.08
N ARG A 537 28.54 -39.02 -5.90
CA ARG A 537 29.86 -39.18 -6.55
C ARG A 537 30.99 -39.36 -5.53
N ARG A 538 31.00 -38.55 -4.46
CA ARG A 538 32.02 -38.65 -3.40
C ARG A 538 31.99 -39.96 -2.61
N LYS A 539 30.80 -40.56 -2.42
CA LYS A 539 30.69 -41.89 -1.79
C LYS A 539 31.27 -42.99 -2.68
N GLY A 540 31.13 -42.86 -4.01
CA GLY A 540 31.72 -43.81 -4.96
C GLY A 540 33.25 -43.78 -4.97
N GLU A 541 33.85 -42.61 -4.78
CA GLU A 541 35.32 -42.46 -4.69
C GLU A 541 35.89 -43.09 -3.42
N THR A 542 35.17 -43.05 -2.29
CA THR A 542 35.62 -43.65 -1.02
C THR A 542 35.54 -45.17 -0.98
N ILE A 543 34.81 -45.79 -1.91
CA ILE A 543 34.64 -47.26 -1.98
C ILE A 543 35.62 -47.89 -2.98
N ARG A 544 36.24 -47.11 -3.87
CA ARG A 544 37.24 -47.60 -4.85
C ARG A 544 38.68 -47.66 -4.33
N GLU A 545 38.93 -47.27 -3.08
CA GLU A 545 40.18 -47.52 -2.36
C GLU A 545 39.89 -48.49 -1.19
N PRO A 546 39.73 -49.79 -1.48
CA PRO A 546 40.71 -50.74 -0.93
C PRO A 546 40.87 -52.00 -1.80
N GLU A 547 42.08 -52.26 -2.32
CA GLU A 547 42.65 -53.59 -2.68
C GLU A 547 43.74 -53.38 -3.75
N THR A 548 44.90 -52.84 -3.37
CA THR A 548 46.15 -53.06 -4.13
C THR A 548 47.38 -52.69 -3.29
N GLN A 549 47.39 -53.09 -2.02
CA GLN A 549 48.64 -53.22 -1.26
C GLN A 549 48.47 -54.38 -0.27
N ALA A 550 48.60 -55.60 -0.80
CA ALA A 550 49.04 -56.78 -0.06
C ALA A 550 50.21 -57.37 -0.83
#